data_AF-A0A950AYD2-F1
#
_entry.id   AF-A0A950AYD2-F1
#
_cell.length_a   1.000
_cell.length_b   1.000
_cell.length_c   1.000
_cell.angle_alpha   90.00
_cell.angle_beta   90.00
_cell.angle_gamma   90.00
#
_symmetry.space_group_name_H-M   'P 1'
#
loop_
_entity.id
_entity.type
_entity.pdbx_description
1 polymer ?
#
loop_
_entity_poly.entity_id
_entity_poly.type
_entity_poly.pdbx_seq_one_letter_code
_entity_poly.pdbx_strand_id
1 'polypeptide(L)'
;MNTSAHPGDFLSALLDGELTPREAEGVRAHLSTCDECQRELRLVTEGRTLVRDLPPVDPPFGFFERMVRPKHRWARTGVAALAAGAAASVAIMALAVPREATVAPHVGQLVDAHTASASTSGDPISEITPAAAPVSFGR
;
A
#
# COMPACT_ATOMS: atom_id res chain seq x y z
N MET A 1 -21.14 55.03 15.00
CA MET A 1 -20.28 54.10 15.77
C MET A 1 -19.91 52.95 14.85
N ASN A 2 -18.62 52.76 14.56
CA ASN A 2 -18.12 51.85 13.53
C ASN A 2 -18.29 50.37 13.95
N THR A 3 -19.17 49.67 13.28
CA THR A 3 -19.30 48.21 13.25
C THR A 3 -18.20 47.59 12.38
N SER A 4 -16.94 47.75 12.78
CA SER A 4 -15.90 46.82 12.32
C SER A 4 -16.17 45.50 13.04
N ALA A 5 -16.59 44.47 12.30
CA ALA A 5 -17.06 43.17 12.80
C ALA A 5 -16.38 42.73 14.12
N HIS A 6 -17.18 42.54 15.17
CA HIS A 6 -16.71 42.14 16.49
C HIS A 6 -15.94 40.81 16.38
N PRO A 7 -14.66 40.75 16.74
CA PRO A 7 -13.78 39.60 16.46
C PRO A 7 -13.96 38.46 17.48
N GLY A 8 -15.20 38.04 17.78
CA GLY A 8 -15.51 37.05 18.83
C GLY A 8 -14.71 35.74 18.68
N ASP A 9 -14.79 35.11 17.51
CA ASP A 9 -14.07 33.85 17.23
C ASP A 9 -12.53 34.01 17.33
N PHE A 10 -12.03 35.19 16.98
CA PHE A 10 -10.60 35.49 17.03
C PHE A 10 -10.08 35.69 18.46
N LEU A 11 -10.94 36.04 19.44
CA LEU A 11 -10.52 36.17 20.84
C LEU A 11 -10.13 34.81 21.43
N SER A 12 -10.91 33.75 21.16
CA SER A 12 -10.56 32.40 21.61
C SER A 12 -9.30 31.90 20.91
N ALA A 13 -9.22 32.05 19.59
CA ALA A 13 -8.05 31.66 18.82
C ALA A 13 -6.78 32.42 19.26
N LEU A 14 -6.90 33.69 19.68
CA LEU A 14 -5.79 34.46 20.27
C LEU A 14 -5.31 33.83 21.59
N LEU A 15 -6.22 33.37 22.45
CA LEU A 15 -5.88 32.74 23.74
C LEU A 15 -5.25 31.35 23.59
N ASP A 16 -5.62 30.63 22.53
CA ASP A 16 -5.10 29.30 22.21
C ASP A 16 -3.84 29.34 21.33
N GLY A 17 -3.47 30.52 20.81
CA GLY A 17 -2.26 30.71 20.01
C GLY A 17 -2.41 30.22 18.57
N GLU A 18 -3.64 30.12 18.07
CA GLU A 18 -3.97 29.59 16.74
C GLU A 18 -3.96 30.67 15.64
N LEU A 19 -3.85 31.94 16.02
CA LEU A 19 -3.78 33.06 15.07
C LEU A 19 -2.40 33.19 14.43
N THR A 20 -2.40 33.53 13.14
CA THR A 20 -1.18 33.99 12.48
C THR A 20 -0.69 35.31 13.11
N PRO A 21 0.61 35.66 12.98
CA PRO A 21 1.14 36.90 13.54
C PRO A 21 0.37 38.16 13.09
N ARG A 22 -0.05 38.20 11.82
CA ARG A 22 -0.81 39.31 11.23
C ARG A 22 -2.22 39.43 11.83
N GLU A 23 -2.91 38.30 12.02
CA GLU A 23 -4.24 38.29 12.63
C GLU A 23 -4.17 38.70 14.09
N ALA A 24 -3.19 38.18 14.84
CA ALA A 24 -2.99 38.53 16.23
C ALA A 24 -2.69 40.03 16.41
N GLU A 25 -1.92 40.65 15.51
CA GLU A 25 -1.69 42.09 15.51
C GLU A 25 -2.98 42.88 15.25
N GLY A 26 -3.79 42.46 14.27
CA GLY A 26 -5.08 43.08 13.99
C GLY A 26 -6.05 43.02 15.17
N VAL A 27 -6.14 41.87 15.84
CA VAL A 27 -6.99 41.68 17.03
C VAL A 27 -6.49 42.54 18.19
N ARG A 28 -5.17 42.60 18.44
CA ARG A 28 -4.59 43.47 19.49
C ARG A 28 -4.84 44.96 19.20
N ALA A 29 -4.75 45.38 17.95
CA ALA A 29 -5.07 46.74 17.55
C ALA A 29 -6.54 47.07 17.84
N HIS A 30 -7.47 46.15 17.54
CA HIS A 30 -8.89 46.32 17.89
C HIS A 30 -9.12 46.36 19.40
N LEU A 31 -8.46 45.47 20.17
CA LEU A 31 -8.53 45.46 21.63
C LEU A 31 -8.05 46.77 22.25
N SER A 32 -7.13 47.51 21.62
CA SER A 32 -6.66 48.81 22.13
C SER A 32 -7.73 49.91 22.12
N THR A 33 -8.81 49.75 21.36
CA THR A 33 -9.85 50.78 21.17
C THR A 33 -11.26 50.31 21.52
N CYS A 34 -11.48 49.02 21.77
CA CYS A 34 -12.79 48.44 22.03
C CYS A 34 -12.93 47.85 23.44
N ASP A 35 -13.57 48.58 24.34
CA ASP A 35 -13.83 48.15 25.72
C ASP A 35 -14.71 46.90 25.80
N GLU A 36 -15.60 46.69 24.83
CA GLU A 36 -16.47 45.51 24.77
C GLU A 36 -15.65 44.23 24.55
N CYS A 37 -14.77 44.23 23.54
CA CYS A 37 -13.87 43.12 23.28
C CYS A 37 -12.88 42.89 24.43
N GLN A 38 -12.43 43.94 25.12
CA GLN A 38 -11.59 43.79 26.31
C GLN A 38 -12.35 43.11 27.47
N ARG A 39 -13.63 43.44 27.66
CA ARG A 39 -14.47 42.77 28.67
C ARG A 39 -14.68 41.30 28.31
N GLU A 40 -15.00 41.01 27.05
CA GLU A 40 -15.18 39.63 26.59
C GLU A 40 -13.91 38.79 26.76
N LEU A 41 -12.75 39.31 26.32
CA LEU A 41 -11.47 38.64 26.47
C LEU A 41 -11.17 38.31 27.94
N ARG A 42 -11.50 39.23 28.85
CA ARG A 42 -11.34 39.02 30.30
C ARG A 42 -12.24 37.91 30.82
N LEU A 43 -13.53 37.92 30.47
CA LEU A 43 -14.48 36.89 30.89
C LEU A 43 -14.07 35.49 30.41
N VAL A 44 -13.64 35.38 29.14
CA VAL A 44 -13.16 34.10 28.59
C VAL A 44 -11.86 33.67 29.27
N THR A 45 -10.95 34.60 29.53
CA THR A 45 -9.69 34.31 30.25
C THR A 45 -9.96 33.82 31.67
N GLU A 46 -10.87 34.46 32.40
CA GLU A 46 -11.28 34.05 33.76
C GLU A 46 -11.89 32.65 33.75
N GLY A 47 -12.83 32.37 32.84
CA GLY A 47 -13.43 31.04 32.70
C GLY A 47 -12.40 29.95 32.39
N ARG A 48 -11.45 30.25 31.49
CA ARG A 48 -10.34 29.34 31.15
C ARG A 48 -9.46 29.04 32.37
N THR A 49 -9.13 30.05 33.16
CA THR A 49 -8.33 29.89 34.39
C THR A 49 -9.07 29.02 35.40
N LEU A 50 -10.35 29.27 35.65
CA LEU A 50 -11.17 28.47 36.57
C LEU A 50 -11.20 26.99 36.18
N VAL A 51 -11.35 26.67 34.89
CA VAL A 51 -11.34 25.29 34.40
C VAL A 51 -9.96 24.64 34.55
N ARG A 52 -8.88 25.40 34.33
CA ARG A 52 -7.50 24.88 34.47
C ARG A 52 -7.08 24.69 35.93
N ASP A 53 -7.68 25.44 36.83
CA ASP A 53 -7.44 25.35 38.27
C ASP A 53 -8.20 24.19 38.92
N LEU A 54 -9.05 23.47 38.16
CA LEU A 54 -9.71 22.28 38.67
C LEU A 54 -8.68 21.19 39.05
N PRO A 55 -8.87 20.50 40.19
CA PRO A 55 -8.00 19.41 40.56
C PRO A 55 -8.08 18.28 39.52
N PRO A 56 -6.99 17.53 39.30
CA PRO A 56 -7.02 16.36 38.43
C PRO A 56 -8.02 15.33 38.97
N VAL A 57 -8.78 14.71 38.06
CA VAL A 57 -9.76 13.68 38.39
C VAL A 57 -9.17 12.31 38.15
N ASP A 58 -9.16 11.47 39.18
CA ASP A 58 -8.74 10.08 39.05
C ASP A 58 -9.74 9.29 38.21
N PRO A 59 -9.28 8.50 37.22
CA PRO A 59 -10.16 7.69 36.40
C PRO A 59 -10.79 6.55 37.23
N PRO A 60 -12.02 6.11 36.90
CA PRO A 60 -12.67 5.02 37.62
C PRO A 60 -11.92 3.70 37.41
N PHE A 61 -12.08 2.77 38.35
CA PHE A 61 -11.42 1.46 38.30
C PHE A 61 -11.62 0.74 36.94
N GLY A 62 -10.55 0.14 36.44
CA GLY A 62 -10.56 -0.61 35.18
C GLY A 62 -10.57 0.26 33.91
N PHE A 63 -10.42 1.58 34.00
CA PHE A 63 -10.49 2.51 32.85
C PHE A 63 -9.42 2.22 31.79
N PHE A 64 -8.15 2.11 32.20
CA PHE A 64 -7.05 1.86 31.28
C PHE A 64 -7.13 0.45 30.66
N GLU A 65 -7.57 -0.54 31.42
CA GLU A 65 -7.77 -1.92 30.95
C GLU A 65 -8.85 -2.00 29.87
N ARG A 66 -9.91 -1.17 29.96
CA ARG A 66 -10.92 -1.08 28.90
C ARG A 66 -10.38 -0.37 27.65
N MET A 67 -9.53 0.63 27.83
CA MET A 67 -8.94 1.39 26.72
C MET A 67 -7.94 0.56 25.90
N VAL A 68 -7.16 -0.30 26.54
CA VAL A 68 -6.11 -1.11 25.91
C VAL A 68 -6.64 -2.43 25.32
N ARG A 69 -7.92 -2.79 25.53
CA ARG A 69 -8.49 -4.04 25.00
C ARG A 69 -8.45 -4.07 23.46
N PRO A 70 -7.70 -4.98 22.84
CA PRO A 70 -7.65 -5.07 21.39
C PRO A 70 -9.01 -5.49 20.84
N LYS A 71 -9.53 -4.73 19.86
CA LYS A 71 -10.75 -5.07 19.10
C LYS A 71 -10.47 -6.18 18.08
N HIS A 72 -9.98 -7.32 18.54
CA HIS A 72 -9.55 -8.43 17.67
C HIS A 72 -10.70 -9.18 16.97
N ARG A 73 -11.96 -8.78 17.22
CA ARG A 73 -13.15 -9.46 16.69
C ARG A 73 -13.29 -9.29 15.17
N TRP A 74 -12.91 -8.13 14.61
CA TRP A 74 -13.02 -7.87 13.17
C TRP A 74 -11.88 -8.48 12.34
N ALA A 75 -10.68 -8.62 12.92
CA ALA A 75 -9.56 -9.28 12.24
C ALA A 75 -9.85 -10.77 11.99
N ARG A 76 -10.56 -11.44 12.91
CA ARG A 76 -10.88 -12.87 12.78
C ARG A 76 -11.91 -13.15 11.69
N THR A 77 -12.92 -12.31 11.52
CA THR A 77 -13.93 -12.47 10.46
C THR A 77 -13.37 -12.11 9.08
N GLY A 78 -12.48 -11.11 8.99
CA GLY A 78 -11.83 -10.75 7.73
C GLY A 78 -10.87 -11.83 7.22
N VAL A 79 -10.05 -12.41 8.09
CA VAL A 79 -9.13 -13.51 7.72
C VAL A 79 -9.89 -14.78 7.34
N ALA A 80 -10.98 -15.10 8.05
CA ALA A 80 -11.84 -16.23 7.69
C ALA A 80 -12.51 -16.07 6.31
N ALA A 81 -12.95 -14.85 5.97
CA ALA A 81 -13.56 -14.56 4.66
C ALA A 81 -12.54 -14.65 3.50
N LEU A 82 -11.30 -14.22 3.70
CA LEU A 82 -10.24 -14.33 2.70
C LEU A 82 -9.81 -15.78 2.45
N ALA A 83 -9.73 -16.61 3.51
CA ALA A 83 -9.39 -18.03 3.39
C ALA A 83 -10.46 -18.81 2.59
N ALA A 84 -11.74 -18.48 2.74
CA ALA A 84 -12.83 -19.11 2.00
C ALA A 84 -12.79 -18.77 0.48
N GLY A 85 -12.41 -17.54 0.12
CA GLY A 85 -12.32 -17.12 -1.29
C GLY A 85 -11.20 -17.81 -2.07
N ALA A 86 -10.04 -18.05 -1.44
CA ALA A 86 -8.89 -18.67 -2.08
C ALA A 86 -9.11 -20.15 -2.46
N ALA A 87 -9.90 -20.90 -1.68
CA ALA A 87 -10.20 -22.30 -1.99
C ALA A 87 -11.12 -22.45 -3.22
N ALA A 88 -12.05 -21.51 -3.43
CA ALA A 88 -13.01 -21.57 -4.53
C ALA A 88 -12.37 -21.30 -5.90
N SER A 89 -11.42 -20.36 -5.98
CA SER A 89 -10.76 -20.01 -7.24
C SER A 89 -9.85 -21.13 -7.77
N VAL A 90 -9.16 -21.88 -6.89
CA VAL A 90 -8.33 -23.03 -7.27
C VAL A 90 -9.19 -24.16 -7.88
N ALA A 91 -10.36 -24.42 -7.30
CA ALA A 91 -11.27 -25.46 -7.80
C ALA A 91 -11.82 -25.14 -9.20
N ILE A 92 -12.17 -23.88 -9.47
CA ILE A 92 -12.66 -23.44 -10.78
C ILE A 92 -11.54 -23.53 -11.83
N MET A 93 -10.32 -23.12 -11.48
CA MET A 93 -9.17 -23.17 -12.40
C MET A 93 -8.83 -24.62 -12.80
N ALA A 94 -8.90 -25.57 -11.86
CA ALA A 94 -8.62 -26.98 -12.13
C ALA A 94 -9.63 -27.63 -13.10
N LEU A 95 -10.89 -27.16 -13.11
CA LEU A 95 -11.94 -27.66 -14.00
C LEU A 95 -11.91 -27.01 -15.40
N ALA A 96 -11.26 -25.86 -15.54
CA ALA A 96 -11.29 -25.04 -16.76
C ALA A 96 -10.08 -25.25 -17.70
N VAL A 97 -9.08 -26.05 -17.33
CA VAL A 97 -7.92 -26.31 -18.21
C VAL A 97 -8.31 -27.27 -19.34
N PRO A 98 -8.33 -26.82 -20.61
CA PRO A 98 -8.59 -27.71 -21.74
C PRO A 98 -7.44 -28.72 -21.86
N ARG A 99 -7.78 -30.01 -21.92
CA ARG A 99 -6.79 -31.06 -22.16
C ARG A 99 -6.30 -30.93 -23.59
N GLU A 100 -5.02 -30.60 -23.78
CA GLU A 100 -4.41 -30.46 -25.11
C GLU A 100 -4.66 -31.73 -25.93
N ALA A 101 -5.24 -31.54 -27.12
CA ALA A 101 -5.42 -32.61 -28.08
C ALA A 101 -4.04 -33.04 -28.59
N THR A 102 -3.71 -34.33 -28.49
CA THR A 102 -2.50 -34.92 -29.02
C THR A 102 -2.38 -34.63 -30.53
N VAL A 103 -1.47 -33.74 -30.90
CA VAL A 103 -1.13 -33.43 -32.30
C VAL A 103 -0.29 -34.59 -32.85
N ALA A 104 -0.79 -35.28 -33.87
CA ALA A 104 -0.03 -36.30 -34.60
C ALA A 104 0.74 -35.63 -35.74
N PRO A 105 2.08 -35.49 -35.68
CA PRO A 105 2.84 -34.86 -36.74
C PRO A 105 2.86 -35.72 -38.01
N HIS A 106 2.75 -35.09 -39.18
CA HIS A 106 2.88 -35.77 -40.48
C HIS A 106 4.34 -36.12 -40.77
N VAL A 107 4.76 -37.29 -40.30
CA VAL A 107 6.13 -37.83 -40.45
C VAL A 107 6.60 -37.85 -41.91
N GLY A 108 5.67 -37.98 -42.87
CA GLY A 108 5.99 -37.96 -44.31
C GLY A 108 6.74 -36.69 -44.74
N GLN A 109 6.36 -35.52 -44.24
CA GLN A 109 7.02 -34.26 -44.61
C GLN A 109 8.47 -34.19 -44.11
N LEU A 110 8.75 -34.82 -42.96
CA LEU A 110 10.11 -34.89 -42.41
C LEU A 110 11.00 -35.83 -43.23
N VAL A 111 10.43 -36.93 -43.75
CA VAL A 111 11.14 -37.87 -44.61
C VAL A 111 11.44 -37.24 -45.98
N ASP A 112 10.48 -36.55 -46.57
CA ASP A 112 10.65 -35.88 -47.86
C ASP A 112 11.74 -34.80 -47.79
N ALA A 113 11.77 -34.01 -46.71
CA ALA A 113 12.83 -33.03 -46.49
C ALA A 113 14.23 -33.69 -46.39
N HIS A 114 14.33 -34.82 -45.71
CA HIS A 114 15.59 -35.51 -45.53
C HIS A 114 16.12 -36.12 -46.84
N THR A 115 15.24 -36.68 -47.67
CA THR A 115 15.63 -37.26 -48.97
C THR A 115 16.08 -36.19 -49.97
N ALA A 116 15.43 -35.03 -49.98
CA ALA A 116 15.84 -33.89 -50.80
C ALA A 116 17.24 -33.38 -50.41
N SER A 117 17.54 -33.25 -49.11
CA SER A 117 18.87 -32.82 -48.65
C SER A 117 19.96 -33.87 -48.95
N ALA A 118 19.68 -35.16 -48.76
CA ALA A 118 20.66 -36.23 -49.00
C ALA A 118 21.01 -36.41 -50.49
N SER A 119 20.07 -36.15 -51.40
CA SER A 119 20.30 -36.34 -52.85
C SER A 119 21.14 -35.23 -53.49
N THR A 120 21.20 -34.05 -52.86
CA THR A 120 21.89 -32.87 -53.42
C THR A 120 23.38 -32.85 -53.05
N SER A 121 23.78 -33.59 -52.01
CA SER A 121 25.16 -33.67 -51.55
C SER A 121 25.70 -35.06 -51.89
N GLY A 122 26.47 -35.18 -52.98
CA GLY A 122 27.17 -36.41 -53.34
C GLY A 122 27.90 -37.02 -52.14
N ASP A 123 27.86 -38.36 -52.06
CA ASP A 123 28.18 -39.17 -50.86
C ASP A 123 29.48 -38.76 -50.17
N PRO A 124 29.41 -37.99 -49.07
CA PRO A 124 30.60 -37.49 -48.40
C PRO A 124 31.35 -38.60 -47.65
N ILE A 125 30.75 -39.79 -47.46
CA ILE A 125 31.36 -40.87 -46.68
C ILE A 125 32.54 -41.51 -47.43
N SER A 126 32.49 -41.54 -48.76
CA SER A 126 33.58 -42.10 -49.56
C SER A 126 34.86 -41.25 -49.54
N GLU A 127 34.77 -39.95 -49.24
CA GLU A 127 35.94 -39.04 -49.26
C GLU A 127 36.79 -39.08 -47.97
N ILE A 128 36.34 -39.73 -46.89
CA ILE A 128 36.95 -39.62 -45.56
C ILE A 128 37.71 -40.88 -45.12
N THR A 129 38.35 -41.63 -46.03
CA THR A 129 39.17 -42.79 -45.63
C THR A 129 40.65 -42.40 -45.48
N PRO A 130 41.16 -42.13 -44.26
CA PRO A 130 42.58 -41.92 -44.02
C PRO A 130 43.38 -43.23 -43.99
N ALA A 131 44.63 -43.16 -44.45
CA ALA A 131 45.59 -44.25 -44.56
C ALA A 131 45.89 -44.94 -43.21
N ALA A 132 45.74 -46.27 -43.18
CA ALA A 132 46.20 -47.11 -42.07
C ALA A 132 47.73 -47.31 -42.16
N ALA A 133 48.49 -46.69 -41.26
CA ALA A 133 49.90 -47.02 -41.07
C ALA A 133 50.02 -48.35 -40.30
N PRO A 134 50.87 -49.30 -40.73
CA PRO A 134 51.02 -50.59 -40.08
C PRO A 134 51.83 -50.47 -38.77
N VAL A 135 51.33 -51.06 -37.68
CA VAL A 135 52.09 -51.24 -36.44
C VAL A 135 52.71 -52.64 -36.41
N SER A 136 54.03 -52.70 -36.21
CA SER A 136 54.83 -53.92 -36.05
C SER A 136 55.03 -54.20 -34.56
N PHE A 137 54.73 -55.43 -34.13
CA PHE A 137 55.16 -55.95 -32.83
C PHE A 137 56.08 -57.14 -33.09
N GLY A 138 57.37 -56.96 -32.81
CA GLY A 138 58.39 -58.00 -32.97
C GLY A 138 58.70 -58.72 -31.66
N ARG A 139 58.86 -60.05 -31.73
CA ARG A 139 59.99 -60.75 -31.12
C ARG A 139 60.30 -62.03 -31.88
#